data_AF-A0AAD9Z6V5-F1
#
_entry.id   AF-A0AAD9Z6V5-F1
#
_cell.length_a   1.000
_cell.length_b   1.000
_cell.length_c   1.000
_cell.angle_alpha   90.00
_cell.angle_beta   90.00
_cell.angle_gamma   90.00
#
_symmetry.space_group_name_H-M   'P 1'
#
loop_
_entity.id
_entity.type
_entity.pdbx_description
1 polymer ?
#
loop_
_entity_poly.entity_id
_entity_poly.type
_entity_poly.pdbx_seq_one_letter_code
_entity_poly.pdbx_strand_id
1 'polypeptide(L)'
;MAQFTSQFLTREYNDRPQVLPKGTTNMAFVGQFVEIPGDVVFTVEYSVRGTQMTVFKLRGLKKSPNANYKGEFNVRVLTASMKTLLFSADR
;
A
#
# COMPACT_ATOMS: atom_id res chain seq x y z
N MET A 1 15.53 15.83 -10.36
CA MET A 1 14.38 14.95 -10.65
C MET A 1 13.10 15.66 -10.26
N ALA A 2 12.32 16.17 -11.22
CA ALA A 2 11.16 17.03 -10.95
C ALA A 2 9.95 16.30 -10.32
N GLN A 3 9.90 14.96 -10.37
CA GLN A 3 8.72 14.17 -9.98
C GLN A 3 8.96 13.23 -8.79
N PHE A 4 10.07 13.34 -8.08
CA PHE A 4 10.42 12.39 -7.00
C PHE A 4 9.36 12.30 -5.90
N THR A 5 8.76 13.42 -5.51
CA THR A 5 7.74 13.53 -4.46
C THR A 5 6.30 13.33 -4.96
N SER A 6 6.10 13.05 -6.26
CA SER A 6 4.76 12.98 -6.88
C SER A 6 3.83 11.93 -6.26
N GLN A 7 4.38 10.90 -5.63
CA GLN A 7 3.62 9.85 -4.93
C GLN A 7 2.84 10.36 -3.70
N PHE A 8 3.23 11.52 -3.16
CA PHE A 8 2.64 12.13 -1.96
C PHE A 8 1.79 13.37 -2.26
N LEU A 9 1.52 13.67 -3.53
CA LEU A 9 0.55 14.72 -3.88
C LEU A 9 -0.83 14.37 -3.31
N THR A 10 -1.60 15.40 -2.97
CA THR A 10 -3.01 15.26 -2.61
C THR A 10 -3.75 14.52 -3.70
N ARG A 11 -4.59 13.56 -3.31
CA ARG A 11 -5.33 12.70 -4.24
C ARG A 11 -6.72 12.42 -3.72
N GLU A 12 -7.62 12.09 -4.63
CA GLU A 12 -8.90 11.46 -4.36
C GLU A 12 -8.81 9.94 -4.55
N TYR A 13 -9.86 9.23 -4.15
CA TYR A 13 -9.91 7.77 -4.21
C TYR A 13 -9.78 7.22 -5.65
N ASN A 14 -10.23 7.97 -6.65
CA ASN A 14 -10.27 7.52 -8.05
C ASN A 14 -9.08 8.02 -8.90
N ASP A 15 -8.15 8.78 -8.32
CA ASP A 15 -6.97 9.28 -9.06
C ASP A 15 -5.99 8.17 -9.44
N ARG A 16 -6.08 7.02 -8.75
CA ARG A 16 -5.23 5.85 -8.98
C ARG A 16 -6.07 4.70 -9.53
N PRO A 17 -5.68 4.07 -10.65
CA PRO A 17 -6.39 2.90 -11.15
C PRO A 17 -6.22 1.71 -10.20
N GLN A 18 -7.21 0.84 -10.19
CA GLN A 18 -7.05 -0.48 -9.57
C GLN A 18 -5.94 -1.27 -10.28
N VAL A 19 -5.26 -2.14 -9.54
CA VAL A 19 -4.24 -3.05 -10.11
C VAL A 19 -4.79 -3.80 -11.33
N LEU A 20 -6.01 -4.33 -11.23
CA LEU A 20 -6.75 -4.89 -12.36
C LEU A 20 -8.11 -4.18 -12.46
N PRO A 21 -8.27 -3.24 -13.40
CA PRO A 21 -9.55 -2.59 -13.65
C PRO A 21 -10.62 -3.61 -14.06
N LYS A 22 -11.88 -3.32 -13.72
CA LYS A 22 -13.00 -4.19 -14.11
C LYS A 22 -13.08 -4.33 -15.63
N GLY A 23 -13.24 -5.56 -16.11
CA GLY A 23 -13.34 -5.87 -17.54
C GLY A 23 -12.01 -6.14 -18.25
N THR A 24 -10.86 -5.94 -17.59
CA THR A 24 -9.58 -6.35 -18.19
C THR A 24 -9.39 -7.87 -18.07
N THR A 25 -8.90 -8.49 -19.14
CA THR A 25 -8.62 -9.92 -19.21
C THR A 25 -7.12 -10.23 -19.31
N ASN A 26 -6.34 -9.28 -19.83
CA ASN A 26 -4.92 -9.47 -20.16
C ASN A 26 -4.04 -8.25 -19.80
N MET A 27 -4.59 -7.27 -19.07
CA MET A 27 -3.89 -6.02 -18.72
C MET A 27 -4.06 -5.71 -17.23
N ALA A 28 -3.00 -5.16 -16.64
CA ALA A 28 -2.94 -4.68 -15.26
C ALA A 28 -2.00 -3.48 -15.13
N PHE A 29 -2.24 -2.64 -14.14
CA PHE A 29 -1.34 -1.57 -13.73
C PHE A 29 -0.54 -2.03 -12.50
N VAL A 30 0.74 -1.66 -12.44
CA VAL A 30 1.62 -1.93 -11.30
C VAL A 30 2.52 -0.73 -11.00
N GLY A 31 3.07 -0.66 -9.79
CA GLY A 31 3.98 0.41 -9.36
C GLY A 31 3.38 1.28 -8.25
N GLN A 32 3.83 2.52 -8.15
CA GLN A 32 3.53 3.41 -7.02
C GLN A 32 2.25 4.24 -7.17
N PHE A 33 1.59 4.17 -8.32
CA PHE A 33 0.41 4.98 -8.66
C PHE A 33 -0.86 4.15 -8.86
N VAL A 34 -0.85 2.89 -8.45
CA VAL A 34 -2.05 2.03 -8.44
C VAL A 34 -2.70 2.06 -7.08
N GLU A 35 -3.98 1.70 -7.00
CA GLU A 35 -4.68 1.62 -5.72
C GLU A 35 -4.57 0.20 -5.13
N ILE A 36 -3.95 0.11 -3.96
CA ILE A 36 -3.87 -1.07 -3.11
C ILE A 36 -4.30 -0.68 -1.70
N PRO A 37 -5.48 -1.12 -1.24
CA PRO A 37 -6.02 -0.74 0.06
C PRO A 37 -5.12 -1.17 1.23
N GLY A 38 -4.89 -0.25 2.16
CA GLY A 38 -4.20 -0.54 3.42
C GLY A 38 -2.69 -0.78 3.28
N ASP A 39 -2.10 -0.37 2.16
CA ASP A 39 -0.65 -0.40 1.91
C ASP A 39 -0.10 1.00 1.61
N VAL A 40 1.22 1.19 1.70
CA VAL A 40 1.88 2.51 1.67
C VAL A 40 2.83 2.63 0.49
N VAL A 41 2.62 3.67 -0.35
CA VAL A 41 3.52 4.00 -1.48
C VAL A 41 4.89 4.47 -0.99
N PHE A 42 5.84 4.66 -1.91
CA PHE A 42 7.26 4.94 -1.64
C PHE A 42 8.06 3.75 -1.07
N THR A 43 7.40 2.60 -0.94
CA THR A 43 8.02 1.36 -0.46
C THR A 43 8.23 0.39 -1.62
N VAL A 44 9.25 -0.47 -1.52
CA VAL A 44 9.48 -1.54 -2.51
C VAL A 44 8.34 -2.57 -2.42
N GLU A 45 7.88 -2.82 -1.20
CA GLU A 45 6.80 -3.71 -0.83
C GLU A 45 5.52 -3.41 -1.60
N TYR A 46 5.15 -2.13 -1.77
CA TYR A 46 3.97 -1.73 -2.54
C TYR A 46 4.04 -2.20 -4.00
N SER A 47 5.19 -1.97 -4.66
CA SER A 47 5.43 -2.40 -6.04
C SER A 47 5.38 -3.92 -6.17
N VAL A 48 6.02 -4.63 -5.24
CA VAL A 48 6.05 -6.09 -5.23
C VAL A 48 4.64 -6.66 -5.01
N ARG A 49 3.87 -6.10 -4.07
CA ARG A 49 2.50 -6.51 -3.79
C ARG A 49 1.58 -6.34 -5.00
N GLY A 50 1.62 -5.17 -5.66
CA GLY A 50 0.84 -4.93 -6.88
C GLY A 50 1.17 -5.93 -7.99
N THR A 51 2.45 -6.28 -8.12
CA THR A 51 2.92 -7.30 -9.07
C THR A 51 2.42 -8.70 -8.71
N GLN A 52 2.48 -9.09 -7.44
CA GLN A 52 1.94 -10.37 -6.96
C GLN A 52 0.43 -10.48 -7.20
N MET A 53 -0.34 -9.44 -6.88
CA MET A 53 -1.78 -9.39 -7.14
C MET A 53 -2.09 -9.59 -8.63
N THR A 54 -1.34 -8.91 -9.49
CA THR A 54 -1.44 -9.02 -10.96
C THR A 54 -1.20 -10.44 -11.42
N VAL A 55 -0.06 -11.04 -11.06
CA VAL A 55 0.32 -12.38 -11.49
C VAL A 55 -0.66 -13.42 -10.98
N PHE A 56 -1.06 -13.34 -9.71
CA PHE A 56 -2.01 -14.30 -9.14
C PHE A 56 -3.37 -14.24 -9.85
N LYS A 57 -3.87 -13.03 -10.14
CA LYS A 57 -5.15 -12.86 -10.81
C LYS A 57 -5.10 -13.30 -12.28
N LEU A 58 -4.12 -12.83 -13.05
CA LEU A 58 -4.00 -13.15 -14.48
C LEU A 58 -3.66 -14.62 -14.74
N ARG A 59 -2.99 -15.29 -13.80
CA ARG A 59 -2.71 -16.74 -13.87
C ARG A 59 -3.78 -17.61 -13.21
N GLY A 60 -4.86 -17.02 -12.69
CA GLY A 60 -5.94 -17.78 -12.04
C GLY A 60 -5.50 -18.54 -10.77
N LEU A 61 -4.44 -18.08 -10.09
CA LEU A 61 -3.95 -18.71 -8.87
C LEU A 61 -4.85 -18.31 -7.69
N LYS A 62 -5.26 -19.29 -6.88
CA LYS A 62 -5.99 -19.06 -5.62
C LYS A 62 -5.01 -18.64 -4.50
N LYS A 63 -4.25 -17.57 -4.74
CA LYS A 63 -3.28 -17.00 -3.80
C LYS A 63 -3.49 -15.49 -3.66
N SER A 64 -3.20 -14.97 -2.49
CA SER A 64 -3.11 -13.53 -2.21
C SER A 64 -1.72 -13.21 -1.65
N PRO A 65 -1.22 -11.97 -1.83
CA PRO A 65 -0.04 -11.51 -1.11
C PRO A 65 -0.21 -11.68 0.40
N ASN A 66 0.91 -11.79 1.11
CA ASN A 66 0.90 -11.87 2.57
C ASN A 66 0.25 -10.61 3.18
N ALA A 67 -0.50 -10.80 4.26
CA ALA A 67 -1.11 -9.69 4.97
C ALA A 67 -0.05 -8.75 5.55
N ASN A 68 -0.29 -7.44 5.47
CA ASN A 68 0.53 -6.46 6.16
C ASN A 68 0.33 -6.60 7.68
N TYR A 69 1.39 -6.40 8.45
CA TYR A 69 1.27 -6.28 9.90
C TYR A 69 0.43 -5.04 10.25
N LYS A 70 -0.59 -5.22 11.10
CA LYS A 70 -1.50 -4.16 11.52
C LYS A 70 -1.28 -3.79 12.97
N GLY A 71 -0.22 -3.02 13.20
CA GLY A 71 0.17 -2.55 14.53
C GLY A 71 -0.90 -1.66 15.18
N GLU A 72 -1.75 -1.00 14.39
CA GLU A 72 -2.82 -0.14 14.90
C GLU A 72 -3.86 -0.87 15.75
N PHE A 73 -3.98 -2.20 15.64
CA PHE A 73 -4.91 -3.00 16.45
C PHE A 73 -4.24 -3.67 17.66
N ASN A 74 -2.93 -3.48 17.86
CA ASN A 74 -2.20 -4.06 18.98
C ASN A 74 -2.11 -3.05 20.13
N VAL A 75 -2.78 -3.33 21.26
CA VAL A 75 -2.80 -2.45 22.44
C VAL A 75 -1.39 -2.10 22.96
N ARG A 76 -0.42 -3.02 22.86
CA ARG A 76 0.96 -2.79 23.30
C ARG A 76 1.68 -1.79 22.39
N VAL A 77 1.40 -1.85 21.09
CA VAL A 77 1.95 -0.89 20.12
C VAL A 77 1.31 0.47 20.36
N LEU A 78 -0.01 0.53 20.56
CA LEU A 78 -0.71 1.78 20.83
C LEU A 78 -0.22 2.47 22.10
N THR A 79 -0.06 1.75 23.21
CA THR A 79 0.45 2.34 24.47
C THR A 79 1.90 2.79 24.34
N ALA A 80 2.73 2.03 23.62
CA ALA A 80 4.11 2.43 23.33
C ALA A 80 4.16 3.70 22.44
N SER A 81 3.37 3.75 21.37
CA SER A 81 3.26 4.93 20.50
C SER A 81 2.76 6.16 21.27
N MET A 82 1.74 6.01 22.11
CA MET A 82 1.23 7.09 22.98
C MET A 82 2.30 7.57 23.95
N LYS A 83 3.04 6.65 24.58
CA LYS A 83 4.13 7.01 25.50
C LYS A 83 5.22 7.80 24.77
N THR A 84 5.60 7.41 23.56
CA THR A 84 6.58 8.14 22.75
C THR A 84 6.07 9.54 22.39
N LEU A 85 4.82 9.67 21.95
CA LEU A 85 4.26 10.98 21.58
C LEU A 85 4.17 11.94 22.77
N LEU A 86 3.77 11.47 23.95
CA LEU A 86 3.55 12.32 25.12
C LEU A 86 4.84 12.60 25.92
N PHE A 87 5.76 11.64 25.99
CA PHE A 87 6.91 11.71 26.91
C PHE A 87 8.27 11.76 26.21
N SER A 88 8.32 11.80 24.87
CA SER A 88 9.57 12.01 24.14
C SER A 88 9.88 13.47 23.83
N ALA A 89 8.95 14.40 24.07
CA ALA A 89 9.15 15.84 23.84
C ALA A 89 9.86 16.55 25.01
N ASP A 90 9.97 15.89 26.16
CA ASP A 90 10.58 16.43 27.39
C ASP A 90 12.06 16.04 27.53
N ARG A 91 12.71 15.69 26.41
CA ARG A 91 14.14 15.38 26.31
C ARG A 91 14.82 16.17 25.21
#